data_AF-A0A926IEI4-F1
#
_entry.id   AF-A0A926IEI4-F1
#
_cell.length_a   1.000
_cell.length_b   1.000
_cell.length_c   1.000
_cell.angle_alpha   90.00
_cell.angle_beta   90.00
_cell.angle_gamma   90.00
#
_symmetry.space_group_name_H-M   'P 1'
#
loop_
_entity.id
_entity.type
_entity.pdbx_description
1 polymer ?
#
loop_
_entity_poly.entity_id
_entity_poly.type
_entity_poly.pdbx_seq_one_letter_code
_entity_poly.pdbx_strand_id
1 'polypeptide(L)'
;MEELTKEEKDQYIRDMIKNLIHDQTAFNINRWGSMSNYHEMWGLALEESEEAKEQLAWVTRYKEDTWKMIKNNEPIGDIHYSLQVIIGNIELAIQELIHEAAVYKRALDTMKNAPVADQSKTDADKK
;
A
#
# COMPACT_ATOMS: atom_id res chain seq x y z
N MET A 1 -2.61 1.73 34.19
CA MET A 1 -1.93 1.62 32.89
C MET A 1 -1.63 3.04 32.46
N GLU A 2 -0.36 3.40 32.27
CA GLU A 2 -0.03 4.69 31.66
C GLU A 2 -0.54 4.71 30.21
N GLU A 3 -1.24 5.78 29.84
CA GLU A 3 -1.66 5.97 28.46
C GLU A 3 -0.44 6.41 27.63
N LEU A 4 -0.21 5.71 26.53
CA LEU A 4 0.78 6.11 25.53
C LEU A 4 0.46 7.51 24.99
N THR A 5 1.51 8.31 24.78
CA THR A 5 1.45 9.59 24.06
C THR A 5 0.98 9.37 22.61
N LYS A 6 0.57 10.45 21.94
CA LYS A 6 0.16 10.38 20.52
C LYS A 6 1.33 9.89 19.66
N GLU A 7 2.53 10.40 19.92
CA GLU A 7 3.75 10.07 19.22
C GLU A 7 4.11 8.58 19.37
N GLU A 8 3.96 8.01 20.58
CA GLU A 8 4.18 6.58 20.82
C GLU A 8 3.14 5.71 20.10
N LYS A 9 1.87 6.14 20.05
CA LYS A 9 0.82 5.43 19.31
C LYS A 9 1.08 5.46 17.80
N ASP A 10 1.46 6.62 17.27
CA ASP A 10 1.81 6.78 15.85
C ASP A 10 3.05 5.93 15.49
N GLN A 11 4.05 5.88 16.38
CA GLN A 11 5.24 5.06 16.19
C GLN A 11 4.92 3.57 16.21
N TYR A 12 4.10 3.11 17.16
CA TYR A 12 3.62 1.73 17.23
C TYR A 12 2.90 1.31 15.94
N ILE A 13 2.01 2.15 15.41
CA ILE A 13 1.32 1.89 14.14
C ILE A 13 2.31 1.81 12.97
N ARG A 14 3.29 2.74 12.90
CA ARG A 14 4.32 2.69 11.85
C ARG A 14 5.14 1.41 11.90
N ASP A 15 5.45 0.91 13.09
CA ASP A 15 6.20 -0.33 13.24
C ASP A 15 5.36 -1.56 12.86
N MET A 16 4.06 -1.57 13.15
CA MET A 16 3.14 -2.57 12.62
C MET A 16 3.09 -2.55 11.08
N ILE A 17 2.99 -1.37 10.46
CA ILE A 17 2.97 -1.24 8.99
C ILE A 17 4.27 -1.77 8.37
N LYS A 18 5.43 -1.48 8.96
CA LYS A 18 6.71 -2.04 8.50
C LYS A 18 6.72 -3.57 8.54
N ASN A 19 6.16 -4.16 9.59
CA ASN A 19 6.06 -5.62 9.71
C ASN A 19 5.13 -6.19 8.63
N LEU A 20 3.98 -5.56 8.38
CA LEU A 20 3.07 -5.99 7.31
C LEU A 20 3.73 -5.93 5.93
N ILE A 21 4.50 -4.86 5.65
CA ILE A 21 5.27 -4.74 4.39
C ILE A 21 6.30 -5.88 4.27
N HIS A 22 7.02 -6.19 5.36
CA HIS A 22 7.99 -7.28 5.39
C HIS A 22 7.33 -8.63 5.12
N ASP A 23 6.22 -8.93 5.80
CA ASP A 23 5.48 -10.18 5.67
C ASP A 23 4.90 -10.34 4.26
N GLN A 24 4.34 -9.27 3.69
CA GLN A 24 3.84 -9.27 2.31
C GLN A 24 4.96 -9.47 1.29
N THR A 25 6.11 -8.82 1.51
CA THR A 25 7.31 -9.02 0.67
C THR A 25 7.74 -10.48 0.68
N ALA A 26 7.70 -11.14 1.85
CA ALA A 26 8.08 -12.54 2.01
C ALA A 26 7.05 -13.51 1.39
N PHE A 27 5.75 -13.20 1.50
CA PHE A 27 4.67 -14.04 0.96
C PHE A 27 4.68 -14.07 -0.58
N ASN A 28 4.95 -12.93 -1.23
CA ASN A 28 4.82 -12.81 -2.69
C ASN A 28 6.06 -13.21 -3.50
N ILE A 29 7.10 -13.80 -2.87
CA ILE A 29 8.33 -14.24 -3.55
C ILE A 29 8.03 -15.17 -4.74
N ASN A 30 7.00 -16.02 -4.63
CA ASN A 30 6.64 -17.00 -5.66
C ASN A 30 5.65 -16.48 -6.72
N ARG A 31 4.94 -15.36 -6.47
CA ARG A 31 3.83 -14.88 -7.31
C ARG A 31 4.23 -13.75 -8.26
N TRP A 32 5.13 -12.88 -7.81
CA TRP A 32 5.70 -11.83 -8.64
C TRP A 32 7.10 -12.28 -9.10
N GLY A 33 7.47 -12.06 -10.36
CA GLY A 33 8.65 -12.63 -11.00
C GLY A 33 9.98 -12.24 -10.34
N SER A 34 11.12 -12.41 -11.03
CA SER A 34 12.43 -12.13 -10.42
C SER A 34 12.62 -10.66 -10.00
N MET A 35 11.70 -9.75 -10.35
CA MET A 35 11.78 -8.29 -10.10
C MET A 35 13.11 -7.67 -10.57
N SER A 36 13.81 -8.38 -11.45
CA SER A 36 15.08 -7.96 -12.05
C SER A 36 14.88 -7.01 -13.23
N ASN A 37 13.63 -6.83 -13.68
CA ASN A 37 13.22 -5.90 -14.71
C ASN A 37 12.45 -4.73 -14.08
N TYR A 38 12.98 -3.52 -14.18
CA TYR A 38 12.35 -2.30 -13.66
C TYR A 38 10.95 -2.05 -14.22
N HIS A 39 10.65 -2.52 -15.44
CA HIS A 39 9.32 -2.40 -16.03
C HIS A 39 8.26 -3.29 -15.36
N GLU A 40 8.63 -4.50 -14.92
CA GLU A 40 7.73 -5.41 -14.23
C GLU A 40 7.38 -4.87 -12.83
N MET A 41 8.40 -4.39 -12.12
CA MET A 41 8.22 -3.69 -10.84
C MET A 41 7.31 -2.47 -10.97
N TRP A 42 7.55 -1.62 -11.98
CA TRP A 42 6.75 -0.42 -12.19
C TRP A 42 5.30 -0.75 -12.56
N GLY A 43 5.08 -1.77 -13.39
CA GLY A 43 3.75 -2.22 -13.76
C GLY A 43 2.95 -2.71 -12.56
N LEU A 44 3.56 -3.57 -11.73
CA LEU A 44 2.92 -4.09 -10.51
C LEU A 44 2.66 -2.96 -9.49
N ALA A 45 3.63 -2.08 -9.24
CA ALA A 45 3.43 -0.96 -8.33
C ALA A 45 2.30 -0.02 -8.81
N LEU A 46 2.17 0.19 -10.11
CA LEU A 46 1.10 1.00 -10.68
C LEU A 46 -0.28 0.32 -10.52
N GLU A 47 -0.36 -1.00 -10.72
CA GLU A 47 -1.58 -1.80 -10.51
C GLU A 47 -2.09 -1.63 -9.07
N GLU A 48 -1.25 -1.90 -8.08
CA GLU A 48 -1.60 -1.76 -6.65
C GLU A 48 -1.99 -0.30 -6.31
N SER A 49 -1.31 0.69 -6.92
CA SER A 49 -1.62 2.11 -6.72
C SER A 49 -2.98 2.51 -7.29
N GLU A 50 -3.36 1.99 -8.47
CA GLU A 50 -4.67 2.25 -9.07
C GLU A 50 -5.79 1.56 -8.28
N GLU A 51 -5.57 0.34 -7.79
CA GLU A 51 -6.54 -0.34 -6.92
C GLU A 51 -6.76 0.44 -5.62
N ALA A 52 -5.70 0.94 -4.97
CA ALA A 52 -5.82 1.80 -3.79
C ALA A 52 -6.64 3.07 -4.07
N LYS A 53 -6.40 3.71 -5.23
CA LYS A 53 -7.16 4.91 -5.65
C LYS A 53 -8.63 4.61 -5.89
N GLU A 54 -8.94 3.46 -6.49
CA GLU A 54 -10.32 3.04 -6.71
C GLU A 54 -11.06 2.91 -5.36
N GLN A 55 -10.46 2.25 -4.37
CA GLN A 55 -11.05 2.13 -3.04
C GLN A 55 -11.25 3.50 -2.38
N LEU A 56 -10.30 4.42 -2.50
CA LEU A 56 -10.43 5.79 -1.98
C LEU A 56 -11.51 6.62 -2.69
N ALA A 57 -11.74 6.38 -3.98
CA ALA A 57 -12.84 6.98 -4.72
C ALA A 57 -14.20 6.50 -4.18
N TRP A 58 -14.32 5.19 -3.91
CA TRP A 58 -15.51 4.62 -3.24
C TRP A 58 -15.72 5.21 -1.84
N VAL A 59 -14.66 5.34 -1.03
CA VAL A 59 -14.72 6.01 0.28
C VAL A 59 -15.30 7.42 0.17
N THR A 60 -14.86 8.19 -0.83
CA THR A 60 -15.33 9.57 -1.04
C THR A 60 -16.83 9.58 -1.35
N ARG A 61 -17.27 8.71 -2.26
CA ARG A 61 -18.69 8.57 -2.61
C ARG A 61 -19.54 8.17 -1.41
N TYR A 62 -19.14 7.15 -0.66
CA TYR A 62 -19.90 6.69 0.51
C TYR A 62 -19.93 7.75 1.64
N LYS A 63 -18.88 8.56 1.80
CA LYS A 63 -18.92 9.70 2.75
C LYS A 63 -19.99 10.72 2.38
N GLU A 64 -20.10 11.08 1.11
CA GLU A 64 -21.12 12.01 0.63
C GLU A 64 -22.54 11.44 0.81
N ASP A 65 -22.72 10.16 0.50
CA ASP A 65 -24.03 9.50 0.64
C ASP A 65 -24.41 9.35 2.12
N THR A 66 -23.48 8.95 2.99
CA THR A 66 -23.68 8.91 4.45
C THR A 66 -24.07 10.28 4.98
N TRP A 67 -23.42 11.35 4.49
CA TRP A 67 -23.76 12.71 4.90
C TRP A 67 -25.19 13.11 4.51
N LYS A 68 -25.65 12.73 3.32
CA LYS A 68 -27.05 12.94 2.89
C LYS A 68 -28.02 12.17 3.80
N MET A 69 -27.68 10.92 4.13
CA MET A 69 -28.50 10.09 5.03
C MET A 69 -28.65 10.71 6.41
N ILE A 70 -27.54 11.23 6.97
CA ILE A 70 -27.55 11.96 8.24
C ILE A 70 -28.44 13.21 8.15
N LYS A 71 -28.29 14.02 7.10
CA LYS A 71 -29.10 15.23 6.91
C LYS A 71 -30.59 14.96 6.79
N ASN A 72 -30.96 13.85 6.16
CA ASN A 72 -32.34 13.45 5.95
C ASN A 72 -32.93 12.68 7.13
N ASN A 73 -32.16 12.45 8.20
CA ASN A 73 -32.57 11.67 9.36
C ASN A 73 -33.05 10.26 8.98
N GLU A 74 -32.33 9.63 8.04
CA GLU A 74 -32.55 8.24 7.63
C GLU A 74 -32.36 7.27 8.82
N PRO A 75 -32.89 6.04 8.76
CA PRO A 75 -32.74 5.07 9.83
C PRO A 75 -31.28 4.85 10.26
N ILE A 76 -31.04 4.80 11.58
CA ILE A 76 -29.69 4.58 12.15
C ILE A 76 -29.04 3.30 11.62
N GLY A 77 -29.84 2.26 11.34
CA GLY A 77 -29.34 1.01 10.76
C GLY A 77 -28.67 1.20 9.40
N ASP A 78 -29.23 2.06 8.55
CA ASP A 78 -28.70 2.32 7.21
C ASP A 78 -27.42 3.17 7.29
N ILE A 79 -27.41 4.17 8.18
CA ILE A 79 -26.21 4.98 8.45
C ILE A 79 -25.08 4.09 8.98
N HIS A 80 -25.39 3.18 9.92
CA HIS A 80 -24.42 2.24 10.48
C HIS A 80 -23.82 1.32 9.41
N TYR A 81 -24.66 0.76 8.54
CA TYR A 81 -24.18 -0.04 7.41
C TYR A 81 -23.27 0.75 6.49
N SER A 82 -23.64 1.99 6.13
CA SER A 82 -22.81 2.85 5.29
C SER A 82 -21.44 3.14 5.92
N LEU A 83 -21.37 3.35 7.24
CA LEU A 83 -20.11 3.52 7.95
C LEU A 83 -19.23 2.25 7.90
N GLN A 84 -19.83 1.06 8.01
CA GLN A 84 -19.08 -0.20 7.87
C GLN A 84 -18.51 -0.35 6.46
N VAL A 85 -19.26 0.03 5.42
CA VAL A 85 -18.77 0.04 4.04
C VAL A 85 -17.59 0.99 3.87
N ILE A 86 -17.65 2.19 4.45
CA ILE A 86 -16.53 3.14 4.43
C ILE A 86 -15.28 2.54 5.08
N ILE A 87 -15.43 1.91 6.24
CA ILE A 87 -14.31 1.26 6.95
C ILE A 87 -13.69 0.17 6.06
N GLY A 88 -14.51 -0.71 5.48
CA GLY A 88 -14.02 -1.79 4.62
C GLY A 88 -13.25 -1.29 3.39
N ASN A 89 -13.71 -0.21 2.74
CA ASN A 89 -12.97 0.37 1.61
C ASN A 89 -11.65 1.04 2.07
N ILE A 90 -11.60 1.62 3.27
CA ILE A 90 -10.34 2.15 3.84
C ILE A 90 -9.36 1.00 4.13
N GLU A 91 -9.84 -0.12 4.69
CA GLU A 91 -9.02 -1.30 4.95
C GLU A 91 -8.42 -1.87 3.65
N LEU A 92 -9.23 -1.99 2.59
CA LEU A 92 -8.75 -2.40 1.26
C LEU A 92 -7.72 -1.41 0.69
N ALA A 93 -7.97 -0.10 0.78
CA ALA A 93 -7.00 0.89 0.32
C ALA A 93 -5.66 0.79 1.06
N ILE A 94 -5.69 0.54 2.37
CA ILE A 94 -4.47 0.33 3.18
C ILE A 94 -3.75 -0.95 2.74
N GLN A 95 -4.49 -2.02 2.47
CA GLN A 95 -3.94 -3.28 1.99
C GLN A 95 -3.17 -3.10 0.67
N GLU A 96 -3.77 -2.44 -0.33
CA GLU A 96 -3.09 -2.24 -1.62
C GLU A 96 -1.88 -1.31 -1.50
N LEU A 97 -1.92 -0.32 -0.60
CA LEU A 97 -0.72 0.50 -0.31
C LEU A 97 0.40 -0.30 0.36
N ILE A 98 0.07 -1.31 1.19
CA ILE A 98 1.05 -2.24 1.75
C ILE A 98 1.63 -3.12 0.64
N HIS A 99 0.81 -3.57 -0.32
CA HIS A 99 1.28 -4.33 -1.48
C HIS A 99 2.22 -3.50 -2.35
N GLU A 100 1.87 -2.27 -2.68
CA GLU A 100 2.71 -1.34 -3.44
C GLU A 100 4.07 -1.15 -2.72
N ALA A 101 4.05 -0.91 -1.41
CA ALA A 101 5.26 -0.78 -0.61
C ALA A 101 6.11 -2.07 -0.61
N ALA A 102 5.48 -3.25 -0.59
CA ALA A 102 6.15 -4.54 -0.69
C ALA A 102 6.81 -4.76 -2.07
N VAL A 103 6.18 -4.29 -3.15
CA VAL A 103 6.77 -4.30 -4.51
C VAL A 103 8.07 -3.50 -4.52
N TYR A 104 8.06 -2.26 -4.02
CA TYR A 104 9.26 -1.44 -3.94
C TYR A 104 10.32 -2.03 -3.01
N LYS A 105 9.92 -2.58 -1.87
CA LYS A 105 10.82 -3.22 -0.91
C LYS A 105 11.55 -4.40 -1.56
N ARG A 106 10.83 -5.25 -2.29
CA ARG A 106 11.43 -6.36 -3.04
C ARG A 106 12.41 -5.90 -4.11
N ALA A 107 12.07 -4.83 -4.83
CA ALA A 107 12.96 -4.24 -5.83
C ALA A 107 14.28 -3.76 -5.20
N LEU A 108 14.19 -3.07 -4.05
CA LEU A 108 15.35 -2.64 -3.28
C LEU A 108 16.21 -3.82 -2.82
N ASP A 109 15.58 -4.88 -2.30
CA ASP A 109 16.30 -6.07 -1.83
C ASP A 109 16.95 -6.83 -3.00
N THR A 110 16.32 -6.84 -4.18
CA THR A 110 16.90 -7.40 -5.41
C THR A 110 18.13 -6.61 -5.86
N MET A 111 18.04 -5.27 -5.88
CA MET A 111 19.17 -4.39 -6.24
C MET A 111 20.35 -4.51 -5.27
N LYS A 112 20.09 -4.63 -3.95
CA LYS A 112 21.14 -4.80 -2.94
C LYS A 112 21.90 -6.11 -3.08
N ASN A 113 21.23 -7.15 -3.55
CA ASN A 113 21.79 -8.50 -3.71
C ASN A 113 22.26 -8.78 -5.14
N ALA A 114 22.08 -7.83 -6.07
CA ALA A 114 22.57 -7.97 -7.44
C ALA A 114 24.11 -7.96 -7.44
N PRO A 115 24.76 -8.85 -8.22
CA PRO A 115 26.20 -8.77 -8.41
C PRO A 115 26.56 -7.39 -8.95
N VAL A 116 27.58 -6.75 -8.36
CA VAL A 116 28.07 -5.44 -8.81
C VAL A 116 28.37 -5.54 -10.31
N ALA A 117 27.66 -4.76 -11.12
CA ALA A 117 27.88 -4.73 -12.56
C ALA A 117 29.36 -4.40 -12.82
N ASP A 118 30.02 -5.24 -13.59
CA ASP A 118 31.41 -5.06 -13.99
C ASP A 118 31.56 -3.68 -14.67
N GLN A 119 32.30 -2.78 -14.03
CA GLN A 119 32.53 -1.41 -14.49
C GLN A 119 33.37 -1.35 -15.78
N SER A 120 33.81 -2.50 -16.30
CA SER A 120 34.56 -2.63 -17.55
C SER A 120 33.82 -2.17 -18.82
N LYS A 121 32.50 -1.91 -18.74
CA LYS A 121 31.68 -1.49 -19.90
C LYS A 121 31.42 0.02 -20.03
N THR A 122 31.83 0.85 -19.06
CA THR A 122 31.64 2.32 -19.15
C THR A 122 32.75 3.06 -19.91
N ASP A 123 33.86 2.40 -20.25
CA ASP A 123 34.96 3.03 -21.01
C ASP A 123 34.85 2.84 -22.55
N ALA A 124 33.76 2.26 -23.05
CA ALA A 124 33.57 2.07 -24.49
C ALA A 124 33.26 3.38 -25.27
N ASP A 125 32.94 4.48 -24.57
CA ASP A 125 32.64 5.79 -25.18
C ASP A 125 33.80 6.80 -25.11
N LYS A 126 35.05 6.31 -25.05
CA LYS A 126 36.24 7.14 -25.29
C LYS A 126 36.99 6.68 -26.53
N LYS A 127 36.44 7.00 -27.71
CA LYS A 127 37.21 7.16 -28.95
C LYS A 127 36.68 8.34 -29.75
#